data_AF-A0AAV0UKG7-F1
#
_entry.id   AF-A0AAV0UKG7-F1
#
_cell.length_a   1.000
_cell.length_b   1.000
_cell.length_c   1.000
_cell.angle_alpha   90.00
_cell.angle_beta   90.00
_cell.angle_gamma   90.00
#
_symmetry.space_group_name_H-M   'P 1'
#
loop_
_entity.id
_entity.type
_entity.pdbx_description
1 polymer ?
#
loop_
_entity_poly.entity_id
_entity_poly.type
_entity_poly.pdbx_seq_one_letter_code
_entity_poly.pdbx_strand_id
1 'polypeptide(L)'
;MTNQFISSSLPVLSPCYSSRLFRSSFTTCFSVVGAVHSELWGCAFVTLVVLLTSLNYWRDPVKGWRRTADMTAVFGAAVYHAYYCVAVCQDPIVQILYALVVANSGYCYMQARKALNQDVSSAWHCGLHVLGNAANVLLYLGISI
;
A
#
# COMPACT_ATOMS: atom_id res chain seq x y z
N MET A 1 -29.29 -20.39 -4.50
CA MET A 1 -27.91 -20.04 -4.06
C MET A 1 -26.94 -19.98 -5.25
N THR A 2 -27.33 -19.37 -6.37
CA THR A 2 -26.56 -19.44 -7.64
C THR A 2 -26.00 -18.09 -8.12
N ASN A 3 -26.44 -16.97 -7.54
CA ASN A 3 -25.99 -15.62 -7.96
C ASN A 3 -24.69 -15.15 -7.28
N GLN A 4 -24.25 -15.76 -6.17
CA GLN A 4 -23.00 -15.34 -5.51
C GLN A 4 -21.73 -15.85 -6.22
N PHE A 5 -21.76 -17.05 -6.81
CA PHE A 5 -20.61 -17.64 -7.48
C PHE A 5 -20.22 -16.93 -8.77
N ILE A 6 -21.19 -16.36 -9.50
CA ILE A 6 -20.92 -15.61 -10.75
C ILE A 6 -20.24 -14.26 -10.46
N SER A 7 -20.54 -13.64 -9.31
CA SER A 7 -19.93 -12.35 -8.92
C SER A 7 -18.45 -12.48 -8.52
N SER A 8 -17.98 -13.65 -8.07
CA SER A 8 -16.59 -13.83 -7.62
C SER A 8 -15.60 -14.07 -8.76
N SER A 9 -16.08 -14.43 -9.95
CA SER A 9 -15.22 -14.69 -11.12
C SER A 9 -15.04 -13.48 -12.03
N LEU A 10 -15.84 -12.44 -11.88
CA LEU A 10 -15.72 -11.23 -12.70
C LEU A 10 -14.67 -10.27 -12.13
N PRO A 11 -13.76 -9.74 -12.98
CA PRO A 11 -12.83 -8.70 -12.58
C PRO A 11 -13.53 -7.46 -12.01
N VAL A 12 -12.98 -6.92 -10.93
CA VAL A 12 -13.48 -5.72 -10.24
C VAL A 12 -13.14 -4.44 -11.02
N LEU A 13 -12.09 -4.48 -11.84
CA LEU A 13 -11.62 -3.38 -12.67
C LEU A 13 -11.44 -3.83 -14.12
N SER A 14 -11.59 -2.90 -15.05
CA SER A 14 -11.18 -3.14 -16.44
C SER A 14 -9.66 -3.41 -16.54
N PRO A 15 -9.19 -4.10 -17.59
CA PRO A 15 -7.77 -4.43 -17.77
C PRO A 15 -6.82 -3.23 -17.76
N CYS A 16 -7.25 -2.08 -18.30
CA CYS A 16 -6.44 -0.86 -18.31
C CYS A 16 -6.15 -0.36 -16.88
N TYR A 17 -7.18 -0.28 -16.04
CA TYR A 17 -7.06 0.24 -14.69
C TYR A 17 -6.37 -0.74 -13.74
N SER A 18 -6.65 -2.03 -13.88
CA SER A 18 -5.92 -3.07 -13.13
C SER A 18 -4.43 -3.10 -13.50
N SER A 19 -4.08 -2.99 -14.79
CA SER A 19 -2.67 -2.89 -15.21
C SER A 19 -1.98 -1.65 -14.66
N ARG A 20 -2.68 -0.52 -14.54
CA ARG A 20 -2.13 0.67 -13.89
C ARG A 20 -1.80 0.42 -12.42
N LEU A 21 -2.67 -0.25 -11.68
CA LEU A 21 -2.45 -0.57 -10.26
C LEU A 21 -1.34 -1.62 -10.09
N PHE A 22 -1.32 -2.63 -10.95
CA PHE A 22 -0.23 -3.62 -10.98
C PHE A 22 1.13 -2.94 -11.19
N ARG A 23 1.23 -2.03 -12.15
CA ARG A 23 2.48 -1.28 -12.42
C ARG A 23 2.85 -0.37 -11.25
N SER A 24 1.87 0.35 -10.68
CA SER A 24 2.15 1.26 -9.57
C SER A 24 2.52 0.53 -8.28
N SER A 25 2.11 -0.73 -8.08
CA SER A 25 2.57 -1.55 -6.95
C SER A 25 4.10 -1.74 -6.93
N PHE A 26 4.79 -1.68 -8.07
CA PHE A 26 6.26 -1.73 -8.10
C PHE A 26 6.93 -0.52 -7.43
N THR A 27 6.19 0.57 -7.15
CA THR A 27 6.74 1.66 -6.32
C THR A 27 7.13 1.17 -4.92
N THR A 28 6.53 0.08 -4.42
CA THR A 28 6.90 -0.56 -3.16
C THR A 28 8.31 -1.16 -3.16
N CYS A 29 8.90 -1.43 -4.33
CA CYS A 29 10.31 -1.81 -4.42
C CYS A 29 11.25 -0.76 -3.79
N PHE A 30 10.94 0.54 -3.92
CA PHE A 30 11.75 1.60 -3.31
C PHE A 30 11.75 1.49 -1.79
N SER A 31 10.61 1.18 -1.18
CA SER A 31 10.53 0.97 0.27
C SER A 31 11.24 -0.32 0.69
N VAL A 32 11.15 -1.41 -0.08
CA VAL A 32 11.93 -2.64 0.23
C VAL A 32 13.42 -2.35 0.20
N VAL A 33 13.93 -1.72 -0.87
CA VAL A 33 15.35 -1.38 -1.01
C VAL A 33 15.78 -0.40 0.08
N GLY A 34 14.97 0.63 0.36
CA GLY A 34 15.25 1.60 1.42
C GLY A 34 15.35 0.94 2.80
N ALA A 35 14.41 0.05 3.15
CA ALA A 35 14.45 -0.67 4.41
C ALA A 35 15.67 -1.58 4.54
N VAL A 36 16.06 -2.27 3.46
CA VAL A 36 17.27 -3.12 3.44
C VAL A 36 18.53 -2.27 3.60
N HIS A 37 18.64 -1.16 2.88
CA HIS A 37 19.77 -0.23 3.00
C HIS A 37 19.90 0.36 4.41
N SER A 38 18.78 0.57 5.08
CA SER A 38 18.68 1.04 6.46
C SER A 38 18.82 -0.07 7.52
N GLU A 39 19.08 -1.32 7.13
CA GLU A 39 19.13 -2.51 8.01
C GLU A 39 17.84 -2.76 8.83
N LEU A 40 16.71 -2.21 8.38
CA LEU A 40 15.40 -2.37 8.99
C LEU A 40 14.69 -3.62 8.46
N TRP A 41 15.26 -4.79 8.77
CA TRP A 41 14.82 -6.08 8.21
C TRP A 41 13.33 -6.40 8.42
N GLY A 42 12.76 -6.05 9.58
CA GLY A 42 11.34 -6.23 9.84
C GLY A 42 10.47 -5.36 8.92
N CYS A 43 10.86 -4.10 8.70
CA CYS A 43 10.20 -3.20 7.76
C CYS A 43 10.35 -3.71 6.31
N ALA A 44 11.52 -4.20 5.94
CA ALA A 44 11.77 -4.79 4.62
C ALA A 44 10.87 -6.00 4.38
N PHE A 45 10.74 -6.90 5.37
CA PHE A 45 9.89 -8.07 5.29
C PHE A 45 8.41 -7.72 5.09
N VAL A 46 7.82 -6.89 5.96
CA VAL A 46 6.38 -6.56 5.84
C VAL A 46 6.08 -5.81 4.53
N THR A 47 7.01 -4.98 4.06
CA THR A 47 6.88 -4.23 2.80
C THR A 47 7.01 -5.15 1.58
N LEU A 48 7.89 -6.15 1.65
CA LEU A 48 7.99 -7.19 0.61
C LEU A 48 6.72 -8.02 0.56
N VAL A 49 6.13 -8.38 1.69
CA VAL A 49 4.84 -9.08 1.75
C VAL A 49 3.76 -8.24 1.05
N VAL A 50 3.67 -6.94 1.34
CA VAL A 50 2.75 -6.02 0.64
C VAL A 50 2.96 -6.04 -0.86
N LEU A 51 4.20 -5.89 -1.34
CA LEU A 51 4.52 -5.93 -2.77
C LEU A 51 4.01 -7.23 -3.42
N LEU A 52 4.33 -8.37 -2.82
CA LEU A 52 3.96 -9.68 -3.36
C LEU A 52 2.45 -9.88 -3.37
N THR A 53 1.73 -9.51 -2.30
CA THR A 53 0.27 -9.64 -2.25
C THR A 53 -0.42 -8.69 -3.22
N SER A 54 0.08 -7.46 -3.38
CA SER A 54 -0.46 -6.48 -4.31
C SER A 54 -0.28 -6.92 -5.76
N LEU A 55 0.92 -7.37 -6.15
CA LEU A 55 1.15 -7.90 -7.49
C LEU A 55 0.28 -9.14 -7.79
N ASN A 56 0.15 -10.04 -6.80
CA ASN A 56 -0.67 -11.24 -6.93
C ASN A 56 -2.16 -10.92 -7.08
N TYR A 57 -2.65 -9.87 -6.40
CA TYR A 57 -4.04 -9.44 -6.53
C TYR A 57 -4.27 -8.66 -7.84
N TRP A 58 -3.47 -7.64 -8.14
CA TRP A 58 -3.71 -6.75 -9.28
C TRP A 58 -3.49 -7.39 -10.65
N ARG A 59 -2.78 -8.52 -10.73
CA ARG A 59 -2.67 -9.32 -11.96
C ARG A 59 -4.04 -9.81 -12.46
N ASP A 60 -4.95 -10.11 -11.55
CA ASP A 60 -6.32 -10.55 -11.87
C ASP A 60 -7.25 -10.21 -10.69
N PRO A 61 -7.78 -8.96 -10.66
CA PRO A 61 -8.44 -8.43 -9.48
C PRO A 61 -9.88 -8.90 -9.40
N VAL A 62 -10.10 -10.09 -8.83
CA VAL A 62 -11.44 -10.62 -8.54
C VAL A 62 -11.74 -10.56 -7.05
N LYS A 63 -13.02 -10.51 -6.67
CA LYS A 63 -13.40 -10.60 -5.26
C LYS A 63 -13.00 -11.98 -4.71
N GLY A 64 -12.23 -12.03 -3.63
CA GLY A 64 -11.83 -13.29 -3.01
C GLY A 64 -10.65 -13.14 -2.06
N TRP A 65 -10.03 -14.26 -1.70
CA TRP A 65 -8.98 -14.32 -0.69
C TRP A 65 -7.72 -13.52 -1.06
N ARG A 66 -7.37 -13.41 -2.36
CA ARG A 66 -6.20 -12.61 -2.80
C ARG A 66 -6.34 -11.14 -2.41
N ARG A 67 -7.55 -10.60 -2.54
CA ARG A 67 -7.88 -9.24 -2.10
C ARG A 67 -7.77 -9.10 -0.59
N THR A 68 -8.29 -10.07 0.15
CA THR A 68 -8.22 -10.08 1.61
C THR A 68 -6.76 -10.12 2.07
N ALA A 69 -5.93 -11.00 1.49
CA ALA A 69 -4.51 -11.10 1.79
C ALA A 69 -3.78 -9.78 1.54
N ASP A 70 -4.02 -9.13 0.40
CA ASP A 70 -3.45 -7.82 0.08
C ASP A 70 -3.87 -6.73 1.08
N MET A 71 -5.17 -6.62 1.37
CA MET A 71 -5.67 -5.65 2.35
C MET A 71 -5.11 -5.91 3.75
N THR A 72 -5.01 -7.17 4.18
CA THR A 72 -4.43 -7.55 5.47
C THR A 72 -2.94 -7.24 5.52
N ALA A 73 -2.19 -7.52 4.45
CA ALA A 73 -0.76 -7.18 4.37
C ALA A 73 -0.53 -5.68 4.47
N VAL A 74 -1.28 -4.86 3.72
CA VAL A 74 -1.18 -3.40 3.76
C VAL A 74 -1.52 -2.86 5.15
N PHE A 75 -2.61 -3.33 5.77
CA PHE A 75 -3.00 -2.90 7.10
C PHE A 75 -1.97 -3.31 8.17
N GLY A 76 -1.50 -4.56 8.14
CA GLY A 76 -0.48 -5.06 9.06
C GLY A 76 0.84 -4.29 8.93
N ALA A 77 1.28 -4.04 7.69
CA ALA A 77 2.46 -3.22 7.43
C ALA A 77 2.27 -1.78 7.94
N ALA A 78 1.11 -1.17 7.74
CA ALA A 78 0.84 0.19 8.24
C ALA A 78 0.91 0.25 9.78
N VAL A 79 0.33 -0.72 10.48
CA VAL A 79 0.40 -0.82 11.95
C VAL A 79 1.85 -1.02 12.41
N TYR A 80 2.60 -1.90 11.74
CA TYR A 80 4.01 -2.15 12.06
C TYR A 80 4.88 -0.90 11.91
N HIS A 81 4.72 -0.16 10.81
CA HIS A 81 5.45 1.10 10.60
C HIS A 81 5.01 2.20 11.56
N ALA A 82 3.72 2.30 11.90
CA ALA A 82 3.24 3.24 12.91
C ALA A 82 3.84 2.93 14.29
N TYR A 83 3.93 1.65 14.67
CA TYR A 83 4.63 1.23 15.88
C TYR A 83 6.11 1.65 15.84
N TYR A 84 6.82 1.41 14.74
CA TYR A 84 8.22 1.82 14.59
C TYR A 84 8.39 3.35 14.67
N CYS A 85 7.47 4.11 14.08
CA CYS A 85 7.46 5.56 14.17
C CYS A 85 7.31 6.06 15.61
N VAL A 86 6.46 5.44 16.41
CA VAL A 86 6.19 5.89 17.80
C VAL A 86 7.22 5.36 18.79
N ALA A 87 7.66 4.12 18.63
CA ALA A 87 8.49 3.43 19.61
C ALA A 87 9.99 3.51 19.32
N VAL A 88 10.40 3.70 18.07
CA VAL A 88 11.81 3.62 17.66
C VAL A 88 12.33 4.97 17.15
N CYS A 89 11.59 5.64 16.27
CA CYS A 89 12.02 6.95 15.75
C CYS A 89 12.04 8.00 16.87
N GLN A 90 13.19 8.64 17.11
CA GLN A 90 13.37 9.65 18.15
C GLN A 90 13.17 11.09 17.65
N ASP A 91 13.18 11.30 16.33
CA ASP A 91 13.04 12.63 15.73
C ASP A 91 11.56 13.03 15.64
N PRO A 92 11.10 14.04 16.42
CA PRO A 92 9.70 14.46 16.41
C PRO A 92 9.28 15.09 15.08
N ILE A 93 10.19 15.69 14.32
CA ILE A 93 9.88 16.26 13.01
C ILE A 93 9.56 15.12 12.03
N VAL A 94 10.36 14.05 12.04
CA VAL A 94 10.10 12.86 11.23
C VAL A 94 8.77 12.23 11.61
N GLN A 95 8.45 12.11 12.91
CA GLN A 95 7.16 11.57 13.35
C GLN A 95 5.97 12.39 12.84
N ILE A 96 6.04 13.73 12.93
CA ILE A 96 4.99 14.63 12.43
C ILE A 96 4.84 14.50 10.92
N LEU A 97 5.95 14.55 10.18
CA LEU A 97 5.93 14.42 8.73
C LEU A 97 5.40 13.05 8.30
N TYR A 98 5.80 11.97 8.98
CA TYR A 98 5.28 10.63 8.75
C TYR A 98 3.76 10.59 8.95
N ALA A 99 3.26 11.11 10.07
CA ALA A 99 1.82 11.16 10.36
C ALA A 99 1.04 11.93 9.28
N LEU A 100 1.56 13.09 8.82
CA LEU A 100 0.95 13.88 7.76
C LEU A 100 0.91 13.13 6.42
N VAL A 101 1.99 12.46 6.02
CA VAL A 101 2.04 11.71 4.77
C VAL A 101 1.12 10.49 4.83
N VAL A 102 1.09 9.77 5.95
CA VAL A 102 0.15 8.65 6.17
C VAL A 102 -1.30 9.13 6.12
N ALA A 103 -1.62 10.26 6.75
CA ALA A 103 -2.96 10.84 6.70
C ALA A 103 -3.39 11.18 5.25
N ASN A 104 -2.47 11.75 4.45
CA ASN A 104 -2.73 12.02 3.03
C ASN A 104 -2.87 10.73 2.20
N SER A 105 -2.11 9.67 2.51
CA SER A 105 -2.32 8.35 1.89
C SER A 105 -3.70 7.78 2.21
N GLY A 106 -4.15 7.91 3.46
CA GLY A 106 -5.52 7.58 3.89
C GLY A 106 -6.58 8.40 3.15
N TYR A 107 -6.33 9.70 2.96
CA TYR A 107 -7.20 10.55 2.14
C TYR A 107 -7.28 10.06 0.69
N CYS A 108 -6.16 9.71 0.05
CA CYS A 108 -6.14 9.10 -1.27
C CYS A 108 -6.99 7.82 -1.34
N TYR A 109 -6.91 6.95 -0.32
CA TYR A 109 -7.78 5.77 -0.23
C TYR A 109 -9.26 6.16 -0.20
N MET A 110 -9.64 7.10 0.65
CA MET A 110 -11.03 7.56 0.76
C MET A 110 -11.56 8.11 -0.56
N GLN A 111 -10.74 8.93 -1.25
CA GLN A 111 -11.11 9.50 -2.55
C GLN A 111 -11.23 8.43 -3.64
N ALA A 112 -10.34 7.43 -3.63
CA ALA A 112 -10.48 6.27 -4.51
C ALA A 112 -11.82 5.55 -4.30
N ARG A 113 -12.28 5.40 -3.04
CA ARG A 113 -13.56 4.75 -2.73
C ARG A 113 -14.80 5.58 -3.10
N LYS A 114 -14.66 6.91 -3.16
CA LYS A 114 -15.75 7.85 -3.53
C LYS A 114 -15.78 8.19 -5.03
N ALA A 115 -14.76 7.78 -5.79
CA ALA A 115 -14.63 8.13 -7.19
C ALA A 115 -15.81 7.62 -8.03
N LEU A 116 -16.31 8.48 -8.93
CA LEU A 116 -17.47 8.19 -9.78
C LEU A 116 -17.17 7.19 -10.91
N ASN A 117 -15.89 7.04 -11.28
CA ASN A 117 -15.46 6.13 -12.32
C ASN A 117 -14.14 5.44 -11.95
N GLN A 118 -13.88 4.32 -12.63
CA GLN A 118 -12.73 3.47 -12.34
C GLN A 118 -11.39 4.16 -12.60
N ASP A 119 -11.34 5.09 -13.57
CA ASP A 119 -10.13 5.84 -13.90
C ASP A 119 -9.69 6.72 -12.73
N VAL A 120 -10.57 7.60 -12.27
CA VAL A 120 -10.30 8.48 -11.12
C VAL A 120 -10.00 7.65 -9.88
N SER A 121 -10.71 6.53 -9.68
CA SER A 121 -10.47 5.66 -8.52
C SER A 121 -9.06 5.06 -8.52
N SER A 122 -8.57 4.59 -9.67
CA SER A 122 -7.24 3.98 -9.73
C SER A 122 -6.12 5.01 -9.83
N ALA A 123 -6.38 6.23 -10.31
CA ALA A 123 -5.44 7.35 -10.14
C ALA A 123 -5.23 7.69 -8.65
N TRP A 124 -6.32 7.83 -7.88
CA TRP A 124 -6.22 8.04 -6.42
C TRP A 124 -5.54 6.89 -5.70
N HIS A 125 -5.79 5.65 -6.11
CA HIS A 125 -5.11 4.48 -5.54
C HIS A 125 -3.60 4.46 -5.86
N CYS A 126 -3.19 4.89 -7.06
CA CYS A 126 -1.78 5.14 -7.34
C CYS A 126 -1.19 6.21 -6.41
N GLY A 127 -1.95 7.27 -6.11
CA GLY A 127 -1.57 8.28 -5.11
C GLY A 127 -1.31 7.66 -3.74
N LEU A 128 -2.16 6.71 -3.30
CA LEU A 128 -1.93 5.93 -2.09
C LEU A 128 -0.61 5.12 -2.16
N HIS A 129 -0.30 4.48 -3.28
CA HIS A 129 0.99 3.77 -3.43
C HIS A 129 2.17 4.73 -3.28
N VAL A 130 2.13 5.88 -3.95
CA VAL A 130 3.22 6.86 -3.91
C VAL A 130 3.40 7.43 -2.50
N LEU A 131 2.33 7.92 -1.88
CA LEU A 131 2.40 8.53 -0.54
C LEU A 131 2.72 7.50 0.54
N GLY A 132 2.14 6.31 0.49
CA GLY A 132 2.45 5.23 1.43
C GLY A 132 3.92 4.84 1.39
N ASN A 133 4.48 4.66 0.20
CA ASN A 133 5.90 4.33 0.05
C ASN A 133 6.82 5.51 0.41
N ALA A 134 6.41 6.76 0.12
CA ALA A 134 7.14 7.95 0.57
C ALA A 134 7.18 8.07 2.10
N ALA A 135 6.08 7.78 2.79
CA ALA A 135 6.04 7.73 4.26
C ALA A 135 7.01 6.68 4.80
N ASN A 136 7.04 5.49 4.20
CA ASN A 136 7.97 4.43 4.59
C ASN A 136 9.43 4.86 4.43
N VAL A 137 9.81 5.42 3.26
CA VAL A 137 11.18 5.88 3.02
C VAL A 137 11.57 7.00 3.98
N LEU A 138 10.69 7.98 4.20
CA LEU A 138 10.90 9.06 5.17
C LEU A 138 11.18 8.49 6.57
N LEU A 139 10.39 7.53 7.01
CA LEU A 139 10.55 6.89 8.31
C LEU A 139 11.89 6.16 8.42
N TYR A 140 12.30 5.42 7.37
CA TYR A 140 13.57 4.68 7.38
C TYR A 140 14.76 5.64 7.46
N LEU A 141 14.75 6.71 6.66
CA LEU A 141 15.78 7.73 6.72
C LEU A 141 15.86 8.37 8.10
N GLY A 142 14.72 8.69 8.73
CA GLY A 142 14.71 9.29 10.06
C GLY A 142 15.08 8.35 11.22
N ILE A 143 15.11 7.03 11.00
CA ILE A 143 15.59 6.05 11.99
C ILE A 143 17.07 5.74 11.79
N SER A 144 17.56 5.77 10.55
CA SER A 144 18.93 5.42 10.20
C SER A 144 19.96 6.54 10.41
N ILE A 145 19.54 7.69 10.93
CA ILE A 145 20.42 8.83 11.25
C ILE A 145 20.84 8.78 12.71
#